data_AF-A0A2Z5X066-F1
#
_entry.id   AF-A0A2Z5X066-F1
#
_cell.length_a   1.000
_cell.length_b   1.000
_cell.length_c   1.000
_cell.angle_alpha   90.00
_cell.angle_beta   90.00
_cell.angle_gamma   90.00
#
_symmetry.space_group_name_H-M   'P 1'
#
loop_
_entity.id
_entity.type
_entity.pdbx_description
1 polymer ?
#
loop_
_entity_poly.entity_id
_entity_poly.type
_entity_poly.pdbx_seq_one_letter_code
_entity_poly.pdbx_strand_id
1 'polypeptide(L)'
;MDTYSEEQVDQILRYALAKRTNGQNLTKQQIYEIASDMGVSEADFLAAVQEWQSTQAVRKEQVEFDKYKKKSFKSNVLKFAIVNSFLVALNLLTSGRIGWAIYPLLFWGLAVALDAWVTYQTDSEEYEKQFQKWMQKQKRDRLTAQITGKLTTSLEEWLK
;
A
#
# COMPACT_ATOMS: atom_id res chain seq x y z
N MET A 1 23.38 0.27 -32.61
CA MET A 1 22.67 -0.83 -31.92
C MET A 1 21.77 -0.18 -30.92
N ASP A 2 20.47 -0.40 -31.03
CA ASP A 2 19.51 0.17 -30.08
C ASP A 2 19.57 -0.66 -28.80
N THR A 3 20.08 -0.08 -27.72
CA THR A 3 20.13 -0.74 -26.40
C THR A 3 18.92 -0.32 -25.60
N TYR A 4 18.16 -1.29 -25.10
CA TYR A 4 17.00 -1.07 -24.25
C TYR A 4 17.41 -1.21 -22.78
N SER A 5 16.86 -0.36 -21.91
CA SER A 5 17.00 -0.53 -20.47
C SER A 5 16.20 -1.74 -19.99
N GLU A 6 16.56 -2.28 -18.82
CA GLU A 6 15.84 -3.39 -18.20
C GLU A 6 14.34 -3.10 -18.04
N GLU A 7 14.00 -1.87 -17.63
CA GLU A 7 12.62 -1.39 -17.52
C GLU A 7 11.88 -1.40 -18.87
N GLN A 8 12.56 -1.00 -19.95
CA GLN A 8 11.98 -1.02 -21.30
C GLN A 8 11.75 -2.45 -21.79
N VAL A 9 12.65 -3.39 -21.46
CA VAL A 9 12.51 -4.81 -21.82
C VAL A 9 11.28 -5.41 -21.13
N ASP A 10 11.09 -5.18 -19.83
CA ASP A 10 9.89 -5.66 -19.12
C ASP A 10 8.60 -5.11 -19.73
N GLN A 11 8.55 -3.81 -20.00
CA GLN A 11 7.37 -3.17 -20.60
C GLN A 11 7.03 -3.76 -21.96
N ILE A 12 8.02 -3.90 -22.84
CA ILE A 12 7.83 -4.47 -24.19
C ILE A 12 7.32 -5.91 -24.10
N LEU A 13 7.89 -6.74 -23.24
CA LEU A 13 7.45 -8.12 -23.03
C LEU A 13 6.02 -8.19 -22.50
N ARG A 14 5.67 -7.34 -21.51
CA ARG A 14 4.31 -7.27 -20.98
C ARG A 14 3.28 -6.90 -22.04
N TYR A 15 3.59 -5.93 -22.91
CA TYR A 15 2.70 -5.57 -24.02
C TYR A 15 2.56 -6.72 -25.04
N ALA A 16 3.67 -7.37 -25.40
CA ALA A 16 3.67 -8.49 -26.33
C ALA A 16 2.85 -9.67 -25.80
N LEU A 17 3.02 -10.02 -24.52
CA LEU A 17 2.28 -11.11 -23.86
C LEU A 17 0.79 -10.79 -23.73
N ALA A 18 0.42 -9.58 -23.30
CA ALA A 18 -0.98 -9.16 -23.19
C ALA A 18 -1.70 -9.24 -24.55
N LYS A 19 -1.01 -8.89 -25.63
CA LYS A 19 -1.53 -9.01 -27.01
C LYS A 19 -1.65 -10.46 -27.46
N ARG A 20 -0.71 -11.33 -27.08
CA ARG A 20 -0.72 -12.77 -27.41
C ARG A 20 -1.82 -13.54 -26.69
N THR A 21 -2.09 -13.22 -25.42
CA THR A 21 -3.05 -13.98 -24.58
C THR A 21 -4.48 -13.44 -24.64
N ASN A 22 -4.72 -12.32 -25.34
CA ASN A 22 -6.04 -11.67 -25.43
C ASN A 22 -6.72 -11.49 -24.06
N GLY A 23 -5.93 -11.17 -23.03
CA GLY A 23 -6.40 -10.98 -21.65
C GLY A 23 -6.70 -12.26 -20.86
N GLN A 24 -6.38 -13.46 -21.39
CA GLN A 24 -6.52 -14.71 -20.64
C GLN A 24 -5.37 -14.91 -19.65
N ASN A 25 -5.70 -15.46 -18.47
CA ASN A 25 -4.71 -15.84 -17.46
C ASN A 25 -3.95 -17.11 -17.90
N LEU A 26 -2.63 -17.11 -17.78
CA LEU A 26 -1.79 -18.26 -18.09
C LEU A 26 -1.68 -19.19 -16.87
N THR A 27 -1.70 -20.50 -17.10
CA THR A 27 -1.41 -21.49 -16.06
C THR A 27 0.09 -21.57 -15.81
N LYS A 28 0.50 -22.08 -14.63
CA LYS A 28 1.92 -22.29 -14.29
C LYS A 28 2.65 -23.11 -15.36
N GLN A 29 1.98 -24.11 -15.92
CA GLN A 29 2.52 -24.98 -16.95
C GLN A 29 2.75 -24.24 -18.27
N GLN A 30 1.82 -23.39 -18.70
CA GLN A 30 1.98 -22.56 -19.90
C GLN A 30 3.12 -21.54 -19.75
N ILE A 31 3.32 -20.99 -18.55
CA ILE A 31 4.44 -20.09 -18.28
C ILE A 31 5.78 -20.87 -18.37
N TYR A 32 5.82 -22.10 -17.86
CA TYR A 32 7.00 -22.94 -17.97
C TYR A 32 7.32 -23.30 -19.43
N GLU A 33 6.32 -23.64 -20.24
CA GLU A 33 6.52 -23.91 -21.67
C GLU A 33 7.21 -22.73 -22.37
N ILE A 34 6.71 -21.50 -22.15
CA ILE A 34 7.32 -20.29 -22.70
C ILE A 34 8.75 -20.08 -22.18
N ALA A 35 9.01 -20.32 -20.90
CA ALA A 35 10.33 -20.20 -20.30
C ALA A 35 11.31 -21.26 -20.85
N SER A 36 10.83 -22.48 -21.08
CA SER A 36 11.62 -23.57 -21.64
C SER A 36 12.03 -23.31 -23.09
N ASP A 37 11.15 -22.67 -23.91
CA ASP A 37 11.48 -22.21 -25.26
C ASP A 37 12.61 -21.17 -25.26
N MET A 38 12.73 -20.40 -24.17
CA MET A 38 13.80 -19.41 -23.96
C MET A 38 15.06 -20.01 -23.30
N GLY A 39 15.08 -21.33 -23.07
CA GLY A 39 16.23 -22.05 -22.50
C GLY A 39 16.31 -22.02 -20.97
N VAL A 40 15.25 -21.62 -20.26
CA VAL A 40 15.20 -21.67 -18.80
C VAL A 40 14.95 -23.10 -18.33
N SER A 41 15.77 -23.60 -17.41
CA SER A 41 15.61 -24.95 -16.87
C SER A 41 14.42 -25.05 -15.91
N GLU A 42 13.87 -26.25 -15.72
CA GLU A 42 12.78 -26.47 -14.76
C GLU A 42 13.17 -26.08 -13.33
N ALA A 43 14.40 -26.40 -12.92
CA ALA A 43 14.92 -26.07 -11.60
C ALA A 43 14.97 -24.54 -11.38
N ASP A 44 15.48 -23.80 -12.36
CA ASP A 44 15.58 -22.34 -12.28
C ASP A 44 14.20 -21.68 -12.32
N PHE A 45 13.29 -22.19 -13.14
CA PHE A 45 11.90 -21.72 -13.18
C PHE A 45 11.18 -21.92 -11.83
N LEU A 46 11.33 -23.10 -11.22
CA LEU A 46 10.72 -23.38 -9.93
C LEU A 46 11.31 -22.50 -8.81
N ALA A 47 12.63 -22.29 -8.81
CA ALA A 47 13.29 -21.38 -7.87
C ALA A 47 12.77 -19.94 -8.04
N ALA A 48 12.68 -19.45 -9.27
CA ALA A 48 12.17 -18.11 -9.56
C ALA A 48 10.69 -17.93 -9.17
N VAL A 49 9.84 -18.95 -9.38
CA VAL A 49 8.44 -18.92 -8.93
C VAL A 49 8.34 -18.88 -7.41
N GLN A 50 9.17 -19.64 -6.71
CA GLN A 50 9.20 -19.66 -5.25
C GLN A 50 9.67 -18.31 -4.67
N GLU A 51 10.72 -17.74 -5.26
CA GLU A 51 11.19 -16.39 -4.90
C GLU A 51 10.09 -15.35 -5.18
N TRP A 52 9.50 -15.36 -6.38
CA TRP A 52 8.40 -14.46 -6.74
C TRP A 52 7.20 -14.57 -5.80
N GLN A 53 6.82 -15.78 -5.37
CA GLN A 53 5.74 -15.98 -4.39
C GLN A 53 6.09 -15.34 -3.04
N SER A 54 7.34 -15.48 -2.58
CA SER A 54 7.80 -14.83 -1.35
C SER A 54 7.79 -13.29 -1.47
N THR A 55 8.20 -12.75 -2.62
CA THR A 55 8.21 -11.30 -2.88
C THR A 55 6.80 -10.74 -3.08
N GLN A 56 5.88 -11.51 -3.66
CA GLN A 56 4.49 -11.10 -3.87
C GLN A 56 3.73 -10.87 -2.56
N ALA A 57 4.02 -11.67 -1.52
CA ALA A 57 3.44 -11.45 -0.20
C ALA A 57 3.83 -10.05 0.32
N VAL A 58 5.11 -9.70 0.23
CA VAL A 58 5.64 -8.39 0.64
C VAL A 58 5.08 -7.25 -0.22
N ARG A 59 5.03 -7.42 -1.55
CA ARG A 59 4.47 -6.42 -2.47
C ARG A 59 2.99 -6.14 -2.20
N LYS A 60 2.19 -7.17 -1.94
CA LYS A 60 0.77 -7.01 -1.57
C LYS A 60 0.62 -6.25 -0.27
N GLU A 61 1.43 -6.58 0.74
CA GLU A 61 1.45 -5.88 2.03
C GLU A 61 1.85 -4.40 1.87
N GLN A 62 2.83 -4.09 1.03
CA GLN A 62 3.22 -2.70 0.71
C GLN A 62 2.06 -1.93 0.05
N VAL A 63 1.36 -2.53 -0.92
CA VAL A 63 0.21 -1.89 -1.58
C VAL A 63 -0.95 -1.65 -0.60
N GLU A 64 -1.19 -2.57 0.34
CA GLU A 64 -2.18 -2.38 1.41
C GLU A 64 -1.78 -1.27 2.38
N PHE A 65 -0.49 -1.20 2.74
CA PHE A 65 0.05 -0.14 3.59
C PHE A 65 -0.06 1.24 2.93
N ASP A 66 0.22 1.35 1.64
CA ASP A 66 0.05 2.59 0.87
C ASP A 66 -1.41 3.06 0.87
N LYS A 67 -2.36 2.13 0.70
CA LYS A 67 -3.80 2.43 0.79
C LYS A 67 -4.18 2.87 2.20
N TYR A 68 -3.64 2.23 3.24
CA TYR A 68 -3.85 2.60 4.63
C TYR A 68 -3.34 4.01 4.94
N LYS A 69 -2.11 4.35 4.53
CA LYS A 69 -1.55 5.72 4.67
C LYS A 69 -2.42 6.76 3.97
N LYS A 70 -2.82 6.51 2.71
CA LYS A 70 -3.70 7.41 1.96
C LYS A 70 -5.05 7.62 2.65
N LYS A 71 -5.64 6.57 3.25
CA LYS A 71 -6.92 6.66 3.97
C LYS A 71 -6.78 7.44 5.28
N SER A 72 -5.72 7.19 6.04
CA SER A 72 -5.42 7.91 7.29
C SER A 72 -5.19 9.40 7.03
N PHE A 73 -4.44 9.71 5.98
CA PHE A 73 -4.18 11.09 5.55
C PHE A 73 -5.46 11.83 5.15
N LYS A 74 -6.33 11.20 4.34
CA LYS A 74 -7.63 11.79 3.96
C LYS A 74 -8.51 12.15 5.17
N SER A 75 -8.52 11.30 6.20
CA SER A 75 -9.29 11.57 7.42
C SER A 75 -8.76 12.80 8.18
N ASN A 76 -7.44 12.95 8.28
CA ASN A 76 -6.83 14.08 8.99
C ASN A 76 -7.02 15.39 8.20
N VAL A 77 -6.87 15.35 6.87
CA VAL A 77 -7.14 16.49 6.00
C VAL A 77 -8.61 16.91 6.05
N LEU A 78 -9.55 15.96 6.07
CA LEU A 78 -10.97 16.28 6.16
C LEU A 78 -11.34 16.96 7.49
N LYS A 79 -10.81 16.48 8.62
CA LYS A 79 -10.99 17.13 9.92
C LYS A 79 -10.43 18.54 9.92
N PHE A 80 -9.24 18.73 9.36
CA PHE A 80 -8.64 20.04 9.21
C PHE A 80 -9.48 20.98 8.35
N ALA A 81 -10.00 20.49 7.21
CA ALA A 81 -10.85 21.26 6.32
C ALA A 81 -12.16 21.68 7.00
N ILE A 82 -12.80 20.79 7.77
CA ILE A 82 -14.05 21.09 8.50
C ILE A 82 -13.81 22.18 9.54
N VAL A 83 -12.75 22.05 10.36
CA VAL A 83 -12.45 23.02 11.42
C VAL A 83 -12.06 24.38 10.83
N ASN A 84 -11.21 24.42 9.80
CA ASN A 84 -10.84 25.69 9.17
C ASN A 84 -12.03 26.34 8.46
N SER A 85 -12.87 25.57 7.77
CA SER A 85 -14.09 26.09 7.14
C SER A 85 -15.06 26.66 8.18
N PHE A 86 -15.18 26.02 9.35
CA PHE A 86 -15.98 26.50 10.47
C PHE A 86 -15.42 27.80 11.05
N LEU A 87 -14.10 27.90 11.27
CA LEU A 87 -13.47 29.14 11.75
C LEU A 87 -13.61 30.29 10.75
N VAL A 88 -13.45 30.03 9.44
CA VAL A 88 -13.64 31.03 8.39
C VAL A 88 -15.09 31.51 8.36
N ALA A 89 -16.07 30.60 8.42
CA ALA A 89 -17.49 30.95 8.47
C ALA A 89 -17.82 31.78 9.71
N LEU A 90 -17.33 31.39 10.89
CA LEU A 90 -17.54 32.10 12.15
C LEU A 90 -16.88 33.49 12.11
N ASN A 91 -15.68 33.60 11.55
CA ASN A 91 -14.99 34.89 11.41
C ASN A 91 -15.71 35.84 10.43
N LEU A 92 -16.31 35.31 9.35
CA LEU A 92 -17.13 36.10 8.43
C LEU A 92 -18.43 36.58 9.07
N LEU A 93 -19.07 35.75 9.91
CA LEU A 93 -20.30 36.09 10.63
C LEU A 93 -20.08 37.13 11.76
N THR A 94 -18.94 37.06 12.45
CA THR A 94 -18.67 37.92 13.63
C THR A 94 -18.08 39.28 13.26
N SER A 95 -17.22 39.36 12.23
CA SER A 95 -16.35 40.54 12.05
C SER A 95 -16.33 41.12 10.64
N GLY A 96 -16.82 40.41 9.62
CA GLY A 96 -16.75 40.83 8.21
C GLY A 96 -15.32 41.02 7.64
N ARG A 97 -14.26 40.72 8.40
CA ARG A 97 -12.83 40.85 8.03
C ARG A 97 -11.99 39.72 8.64
N ILE A 98 -10.89 39.33 7.97
CA ILE A 98 -10.02 38.16 8.28
C ILE A 98 -9.00 38.42 9.43
N GLY A 99 -9.29 39.33 10.36
CA GLY A 99 -8.30 39.87 11.31
C GLY A 99 -7.57 38.85 12.19
N TRP A 100 -8.30 37.97 12.91
CA TRP A 100 -7.69 37.05 13.87
C TRP A 100 -7.62 35.59 13.40
N ALA A 101 -8.40 35.23 12.39
CA ALA A 101 -8.55 33.83 11.93
C ALA A 101 -7.33 33.35 11.13
N ILE A 102 -6.50 34.27 10.64
CA ILE A 102 -5.28 33.95 9.88
C ILE A 102 -4.21 33.29 10.75
N TYR A 103 -4.14 33.59 12.06
CA TYR A 103 -3.14 33.03 12.96
C TYR A 103 -3.31 31.52 13.20
N PRO A 104 -4.49 31.00 13.60
CA PRO A 104 -4.69 29.55 13.69
C PRO A 104 -4.63 28.85 12.33
N LEU A 105 -5.06 29.52 11.25
CA LEU A 105 -5.00 28.97 9.90
C LEU A 105 -3.55 28.79 9.39
N LEU A 106 -2.67 29.76 9.67
CA LEU A 106 -1.23 29.66 9.34
C LEU A 106 -0.51 28.66 10.25
N PHE A 107 -0.78 28.71 11.56
CA PHE A 107 -0.12 27.81 12.51
C PHE A 107 -0.49 26.34 12.26
N TRP A 108 -1.77 26.04 12.05
CA TRP A 108 -2.19 24.67 11.74
C TRP A 108 -2.01 24.30 10.26
N GLY A 109 -2.05 25.26 9.34
CA GLY A 109 -1.74 25.03 7.92
C GLY A 109 -0.30 24.56 7.71
N LEU A 110 0.64 25.10 8.49
CA LEU A 110 2.03 24.64 8.50
C LEU A 110 2.16 23.20 9.03
N ALA A 111 1.45 22.85 10.10
CA ALA A 111 1.44 21.48 10.63
C ALA A 111 0.91 20.46 9.59
N VAL A 112 -0.16 20.81 8.87
CA VAL A 112 -0.70 19.95 7.81
C VAL A 112 0.23 19.86 6.60
N ALA A 113 0.89 20.95 6.21
CA ALA A 113 1.88 20.92 5.13
C ALA A 113 3.06 19.99 5.45
N LEU A 114 3.53 20.00 6.70
CA LEU A 114 4.57 19.07 7.18
C LEU A 114 4.09 17.62 7.19
N ASP A 115 2.89 17.34 7.69
CA ASP A 115 2.29 16.00 7.64
C ASP A 115 2.09 15.50 6.20
N ALA A 116 1.71 16.39 5.28
CA ALA A 116 1.58 16.09 3.86
C ALA A 116 2.93 15.75 3.24
N TRP A 117 3.96 16.54 3.54
CA TRP A 117 5.33 16.30 3.08
C TRP A 117 5.84 14.92 3.51
N VAL A 118 5.68 14.56 4.79
CA VAL A 118 6.05 13.24 5.33
C VAL A 118 5.21 12.11 4.73
N THR A 119 3.94 12.36 4.41
CA THR A 119 3.05 11.35 3.82
C THR A 119 3.42 11.03 2.37
N TYR A 120 3.78 12.04 1.59
CA TYR A 120 4.12 11.92 0.17
C TYR A 120 5.60 11.58 -0.09
N GLN A 121 6.47 11.73 0.91
CA GLN A 121 7.86 11.28 0.83
C GLN A 121 7.96 9.78 1.10
N THR A 122 7.66 8.97 0.07
CA THR A 122 7.71 7.49 0.11
C THR A 122 9.15 6.94 0.17
N ASP A 123 10.17 7.78 -0.03
CA ASP A 123 11.57 7.38 -0.24
C ASP A 123 12.49 7.66 0.96
N SER A 124 11.94 7.61 2.18
CA SER A 124 12.69 7.91 3.42
C SER A 124 12.80 6.68 4.33
N GLU A 125 13.87 6.59 5.12
CA GLU A 125 14.04 5.57 6.16
C GLU A 125 12.82 5.46 7.11
N GLU A 126 12.08 6.56 7.26
CA GLU A 126 10.88 6.65 8.07
C GLU A 126 9.72 5.82 7.48
N TYR A 127 9.62 5.73 6.14
CA TYR A 127 8.64 4.86 5.46
C TYR A 127 8.85 3.40 5.85
N GLU A 128 10.08 2.93 5.77
CA GLU A 128 10.42 1.54 6.08
C GLU A 128 10.14 1.24 7.56
N LYS A 129 10.51 2.14 8.49
CA LYS A 129 10.19 2.00 9.91
C LYS A 129 8.68 1.91 10.18
N GLN A 130 7.88 2.72 9.50
CA GLN A 130 6.42 2.69 9.66
C GLN A 130 5.81 1.41 9.07
N PHE A 131 6.30 0.96 7.91
CA PHE A 131 5.87 -0.29 7.29
C PHE A 131 6.18 -1.48 8.20
N GLN A 132 7.39 -1.57 8.75
CA GLN A 132 7.78 -2.62 9.69
C GLN A 132 6.91 -2.63 10.95
N LYS A 133 6.65 -1.47 11.56
CA LYS A 133 5.75 -1.36 12.71
C LYS A 133 4.33 -1.80 12.40
N TRP A 134 3.79 -1.40 11.24
CA TRP A 134 2.47 -1.79 10.79
C TRP A 134 2.37 -3.31 10.58
N MET A 135 3.38 -3.90 9.93
CA MET A 135 3.44 -5.34 9.69
C MET A 135 3.53 -6.14 11.00
N GLN A 136 4.33 -5.69 11.97
CA GLN A 136 4.38 -6.30 13.30
C GLN A 136 3.03 -6.23 14.01
N LYS A 137 2.33 -5.08 13.94
CA LYS A 137 1.01 -4.94 14.54
C LYS A 137 0.00 -5.93 13.92
N GLN A 138 -0.04 -6.01 12.60
CA GLN A 138 -0.96 -6.90 11.89
C GLN A 138 -0.69 -8.40 12.18
N LYS A 139 0.59 -8.79 12.33
CA LYS A 139 0.95 -10.16 12.74
C LYS A 139 0.40 -10.50 14.13
N ARG A 140 0.54 -9.57 15.10
CA ARG A 140 -0.01 -9.77 16.45
C ARG A 140 -1.53 -9.90 16.44
N ASP A 141 -2.21 -9.04 15.71
CA ASP A 141 -3.68 -9.03 15.63
C ASP A 141 -4.23 -10.32 14.98
N ARG A 142 -3.49 -10.90 14.01
CA ARG A 142 -3.85 -12.20 13.42
C ARG A 142 -3.62 -13.37 14.38
N LEU A 143 -2.52 -13.35 15.15
CA LEU A 143 -2.22 -14.38 16.14
C LEU A 143 -3.26 -14.41 17.26
N THR A 144 -3.66 -13.25 17.77
CA THR A 144 -4.72 -13.17 18.78
C THR A 144 -6.05 -13.66 18.22
N ALA A 145 -6.43 -13.27 17.01
CA ALA A 145 -7.66 -13.76 16.38
C ALA A 145 -7.67 -15.30 16.20
N GLN A 146 -6.55 -15.90 15.79
CA GLN A 146 -6.44 -17.37 15.65
C GLN A 146 -6.49 -18.09 16.99
N ILE A 147 -5.82 -17.59 18.03
CA ILE A 147 -5.85 -18.19 19.37
C ILE A 147 -7.28 -18.15 19.92
N THR A 148 -7.95 -17.01 19.79
CA THR A 148 -9.32 -16.85 20.28
C THR A 148 -10.27 -17.81 19.54
N GLY A 149 -10.14 -17.93 18.22
CA GLY A 149 -10.94 -18.87 17.42
C GLY A 149 -10.71 -20.34 17.75
N LYS A 150 -9.47 -20.75 18.04
CA LYS A 150 -9.16 -22.13 18.47
C LYS A 150 -9.69 -22.44 19.86
N LEU A 151 -9.60 -21.49 20.79
CA LEU A 151 -10.12 -21.67 22.14
C LEU A 151 -11.65 -21.83 22.13
N THR A 152 -12.36 -21.07 21.30
CA THR A 152 -13.82 -21.23 21.16
C THR A 152 -14.19 -22.59 20.59
N THR A 153 -13.49 -23.08 19.55
CA THR A 153 -13.78 -24.39 18.96
C THR A 153 -13.46 -25.54 19.91
N SER A 154 -12.35 -25.47 20.65
CA SER A 154 -11.97 -26.52 21.59
C SER A 154 -12.86 -26.57 22.84
N LEU A 155 -13.45 -25.43 23.26
CA LEU A 155 -14.43 -25.40 24.33
C LEU A 155 -15.76 -26.04 23.92
N GLU A 156 -16.22 -25.81 22.69
CA GLU A 156 -17.42 -26.45 22.15
C GLU A 156 -17.25 -27.98 21.98
N GLU A 157 -16.05 -28.46 21.67
CA GLU A 157 -15.74 -29.89 21.61
C GLU A 157 -15.77 -30.60 22.97
N TRP A 158 -15.35 -29.92 24.05
CA TRP A 158 -15.34 -30.50 25.42
C TRP A 158 -16.71 -30.45 26.11
N LEU A 159 -17.62 -29.60 25.65
CA LEU A 159 -18.96 -29.40 26.23
C LEU A 159 -20.03 -30.29 25.58
N LYS A 160 -19.66 -31.16 24.62
CA LYS A 160 -20.54 -32.07 23.90
C LYS A 160 -20.25 -33.53 24.26
#